data_AF-A0A2P6SKI8-F1
#
_entry.id   AF-A0A2P6SKI8-F1
#
_cell.length_a   1.000
_cell.length_b   1.000
_cell.length_c   1.000
_cell.angle_alpha   90.00
_cell.angle_beta   90.00
_cell.angle_gamma   90.00
#
_symmetry.space_group_name_H-M   'P 1'
#
loop_
_entity.id
_entity.type
_entity.pdbx_description
1 polymer ?
#
loop_
_entity_poly.entity_id
_entity_poly.type
_entity_poly.pdbx_seq_one_letter_code
_entity_poly.pdbx_strand_id
1 'polypeptide(L)'
;MVAKLRFPRLMRTRRRKQKAVVGIFAFEVASVMSKLVHLWAFLSSKQVDRLRKKISDSVGIKKLVSHDDDFIRGLIPGELFENMVPLTKYVARLGKNYCSDPSLKDFEHAVSDWINNGVDPFGWELPWEKMEKKANKMERFILINANLYDGMKLLSDLEHTLNDITATLDGSILLEFQNKVELKRLEVENLKEESLWNRTYDYVGILLARSVFTIFSWIKSVFGVP
;
A
#
# COMPACT_ATOMS: atom_id res chain seq x y z
N MET A 1 -29.09 16.17 -62.36
CA MET A 1 -28.89 16.74 -61.00
C MET A 1 -28.30 15.67 -60.10
N VAL A 2 -27.29 16.07 -59.33
CA VAL A 2 -26.28 15.30 -58.59
C VAL A 2 -26.82 14.21 -57.63
N ALA A 3 -26.34 12.96 -57.80
CA ALA A 3 -26.42 11.94 -56.77
C ALA A 3 -25.22 12.09 -55.80
N LYS A 4 -25.50 12.40 -54.53
CA LYS A 4 -24.49 12.54 -53.47
C LYS A 4 -24.03 11.15 -53.00
N LEU A 5 -22.78 10.80 -53.31
CA LEU A 5 -22.06 9.70 -52.66
C LEU A 5 -21.78 10.07 -51.19
N ARG A 6 -22.25 9.24 -50.26
CA ARG A 6 -22.05 9.39 -48.81
C ARG A 6 -20.93 8.43 -48.40
N PHE A 7 -19.70 8.94 -48.25
CA PHE A 7 -18.59 8.17 -47.67
C PHE A 7 -18.82 7.96 -46.16
N PRO A 8 -18.64 6.74 -45.61
CA PRO A 8 -18.61 6.54 -44.17
C PRO A 8 -17.33 7.13 -43.58
N ARG A 9 -17.48 8.02 -42.58
CA ARG A 9 -16.35 8.50 -41.77
C ARG A 9 -15.78 7.32 -40.99
N LEU A 10 -14.51 7.00 -41.21
CA LEU A 10 -13.75 6.10 -40.33
C LEU A 10 -13.77 6.68 -38.90
N MET A 11 -14.54 6.04 -38.02
CA MET A 11 -14.45 6.27 -36.58
C MET A 11 -13.11 5.71 -36.10
N ARG A 12 -12.12 6.60 -35.97
CA ARG A 12 -10.85 6.30 -35.31
C ARG A 12 -11.15 6.10 -33.81
N THR A 13 -11.35 4.85 -33.40
CA THR A 13 -11.47 4.48 -31.99
C THR A 13 -10.19 4.89 -31.26
N ARG A 14 -10.29 5.91 -30.39
CA ARG A 14 -9.25 6.20 -29.39
C ARG A 14 -9.16 4.95 -28.52
N ARG A 15 -8.19 4.07 -28.77
CA ARG A 15 -7.74 3.06 -27.79
C ARG A 15 -7.40 3.83 -26.51
N ARG A 16 -8.29 3.79 -25.50
CA ARG A 16 -7.96 4.23 -24.14
C ARG A 16 -6.72 3.42 -23.75
N LYS A 17 -5.57 4.07 -23.59
CA LYS A 17 -4.37 3.42 -23.05
C LYS A 17 -4.79 2.81 -21.70
N GLN A 18 -4.73 1.49 -21.60
CA GLN A 18 -5.01 0.77 -20.36
C GLN A 18 -4.03 1.28 -19.32
N LYS A 19 -4.52 1.73 -18.16
CA LYS A 19 -3.64 2.24 -17.10
C LYS A 19 -2.81 1.09 -16.56
N ALA A 20 -1.50 1.32 -16.37
CA ALA A 20 -0.60 0.31 -15.82
C ALA A 20 -1.08 -0.12 -14.41
N VAL A 21 -1.12 -1.43 -14.19
CA VAL A 21 -1.46 -2.06 -12.92
C VAL A 21 -0.21 -2.47 -12.16
N VAL A 22 -0.34 -2.65 -10.86
CA VAL A 22 0.77 -2.88 -9.94
C VAL A 22 1.42 -4.27 -10.14
N GLY A 23 0.64 -5.30 -10.45
CA GLY A 23 1.15 -6.66 -10.71
C GLY A 23 1.96 -7.21 -9.53
N ILE A 24 3.15 -7.76 -9.82
CA ILE A 24 4.02 -8.38 -8.80
C ILE A 24 4.46 -7.44 -7.67
N PHE A 25 4.50 -6.12 -7.93
CA PHE A 25 4.81 -5.12 -6.90
C PHE A 25 3.72 -5.01 -5.82
N ALA A 26 2.60 -5.73 -5.97
CA ALA A 26 1.50 -5.76 -5.02
C ALA A 26 1.97 -6.14 -3.61
N PHE A 27 2.92 -7.07 -3.50
CA PHE A 27 3.44 -7.53 -2.20
C PHE A 27 4.31 -6.47 -1.52
N GLU A 28 5.11 -5.75 -2.28
CA GLU A 28 5.90 -4.62 -1.76
C GLU A 28 4.98 -3.48 -1.30
N VAL A 29 3.97 -3.14 -2.12
CA VAL A 29 2.94 -2.16 -1.75
C VAL A 29 2.22 -2.58 -0.47
N ALA A 30 1.86 -3.86 -0.32
CA ALA A 30 1.22 -4.36 0.90
C ALA A 30 2.13 -4.23 2.14
N SER A 31 3.45 -4.43 1.98
CA SER A 31 4.42 -4.20 3.05
C SER A 31 4.46 -2.74 3.48
N VAL A 32 4.45 -1.80 2.53
CA VAL A 32 4.38 -0.36 2.80
C VAL A 32 3.06 0.02 3.47
N MET A 33 1.94 -0.53 3.00
CA MET A 33 0.63 -0.35 3.63
C MET A 33 0.63 -0.82 5.08
N SER A 34 1.24 -1.97 5.38
CA SER A 34 1.32 -2.51 6.74
C SER A 34 2.06 -1.56 7.69
N LYS A 35 3.18 -0.99 7.25
CA LYS A 35 3.93 0.01 8.03
C LYS A 35 3.11 1.28 8.28
N LEU A 36 2.40 1.79 7.26
CA LEU A 36 1.54 2.96 7.41
C LEU A 36 0.36 2.70 8.35
N VAL A 37 -0.30 1.55 8.23
CA VAL A 37 -1.39 1.15 9.13
C VAL A 37 -0.90 1.03 10.57
N HIS A 38 0.27 0.41 10.79
CA HIS A 38 0.84 0.28 12.12
C HIS A 38 1.16 1.64 12.74
N LEU A 39 1.79 2.54 11.98
CA LEU A 39 2.06 3.91 12.43
C LEU A 39 0.77 4.67 12.72
N TRP A 40 -0.24 4.56 11.87
CA TRP A 40 -1.55 5.17 12.10
C TRP A 40 -2.20 4.67 13.40
N ALA A 41 -2.25 3.35 13.62
CA ALA A 41 -2.84 2.76 14.81
C ALA A 41 -2.10 3.18 16.10
N PHE A 42 -0.78 3.36 16.01
CA PHE A 42 0.05 3.86 17.10
C PHE A 42 -0.29 5.29 17.54
N LEU A 43 -0.83 6.12 16.63
CA LEU A 43 -1.23 7.50 16.91
C LEU A 43 -2.58 7.62 17.63
N SER A 44 -3.29 6.51 17.85
CA SER A 44 -4.53 6.53 18.62
C SER A 44 -4.29 6.96 20.07
N SER A 45 -5.23 7.72 20.65
CA SER A 45 -5.14 8.23 22.03
C SER A 45 -4.80 7.12 23.04
N LYS A 46 -5.44 5.96 22.92
CA LYS A 46 -5.17 4.79 23.76
C LYS A 46 -3.72 4.32 23.70
N GLN A 47 -3.10 4.29 22.53
CA GLN A 47 -1.70 3.85 22.40
C GLN A 47 -0.73 4.93 22.87
N VAL A 48 -1.05 6.21 22.60
CA VAL A 48 -0.29 7.36 23.09
C VAL A 48 -0.27 7.39 24.62
N ASP A 49 -1.42 7.23 25.27
CA ASP A 49 -1.51 7.20 26.73
C ASP A 49 -0.79 5.99 27.33
N ARG A 50 -0.90 4.83 26.67
CA ARG A 50 -0.15 3.63 27.06
C ARG A 50 1.36 3.86 26.96
N LEU A 51 1.84 4.52 25.91
CA LEU A 51 3.24 4.87 25.73
C LEU A 51 3.71 5.82 26.83
N ARG A 52 2.96 6.90 27.07
CA ARG A 52 3.26 7.89 28.12
C ARG A 52 3.38 7.24 29.49
N LYS A 53 2.44 6.33 29.82
CA LYS A 53 2.50 5.55 31.06
C LYS A 53 3.74 4.66 31.12
N LYS A 54 4.06 3.92 30.05
CA LYS A 54 5.27 3.09 30.00
C LYS A 54 6.57 3.89 30.17
N ILE A 55 6.64 5.09 29.61
CA ILE A 55 7.79 5.98 29.76
C ILE A 55 7.93 6.40 31.23
N SER A 56 6.84 6.89 31.83
CA SER A 56 6.82 7.31 33.24
C SER A 56 7.15 6.17 34.21
N ASP A 57 6.66 4.96 33.96
CA ASP A 57 6.82 3.82 34.88
C ASP A 57 8.16 3.07 34.70
N SER A 58 8.86 3.30 33.59
CA SER A 58 10.07 2.54 33.25
C SER A 58 11.32 3.09 33.95
N VAL A 59 11.79 2.35 34.95
CA VAL A 59 13.09 2.60 35.61
C VAL A 59 14.24 2.52 34.60
N GLY A 60 14.16 1.63 33.61
CA GLY A 60 15.20 1.46 32.60
C GLY A 60 15.35 2.69 31.71
N ILE A 61 14.23 3.25 31.22
CA ILE A 61 14.24 4.47 30.41
C ILE A 61 14.81 5.62 31.24
N LYS A 62 14.39 5.77 32.50
CA LYS A 62 14.87 6.83 33.38
C LYS A 62 16.37 6.77 33.64
N LYS A 63 16.90 5.57 33.85
CA LYS A 63 18.33 5.35 34.13
C LYS A 63 19.24 5.41 32.89
N LEU A 64 18.75 4.96 31.73
CA LEU A 64 19.58 4.84 30.53
C LEU A 64 19.45 6.02 29.55
N VAL A 65 18.34 6.75 29.59
CA VAL A 65 18.06 7.85 28.65
C VAL A 65 18.06 9.19 29.39
N SER A 66 17.08 9.43 30.26
CA SER A 66 16.98 10.67 31.06
C SER A 66 15.92 10.53 32.15
N HIS A 67 16.07 11.25 33.26
CA HIS A 67 15.02 11.37 34.28
C HIS A 67 13.96 12.44 33.94
N ASP A 68 14.23 13.25 32.91
CA ASP A 68 13.32 14.27 32.41
C ASP A 68 12.36 13.65 31.39
N ASP A 69 11.10 13.51 31.79
CA ASP A 69 10.03 12.98 30.96
C ASP A 69 9.76 13.85 29.72
N ASP A 70 9.99 15.17 29.79
CA ASP A 70 9.78 16.08 28.66
C ASP A 70 10.89 15.93 27.62
N PHE A 71 12.13 15.73 28.07
CA PHE A 71 13.23 15.35 27.18
C PHE A 71 12.92 14.05 26.44
N ILE A 72 12.46 13.00 27.14
CA ILE A 72 12.12 11.72 26.49
C ILE A 72 10.96 11.89 25.50
N ARG A 73 9.94 12.70 25.85
CA ARG A 73 8.82 13.02 24.94
C ARG A 73 9.31 13.72 23.67
N GLY A 74 10.29 14.62 23.79
CA GLY A 74 10.92 15.31 22.65
C GLY A 74 11.63 14.39 21.66
N LEU A 75 12.06 13.19 22.08
CA LEU A 75 12.68 12.20 21.19
C LEU A 75 11.67 11.45 20.31
N ILE A 76 10.42 11.32 20.78
CA ILE A 76 9.38 10.54 20.11
C ILE A 76 9.08 11.03 18.69
N PRO A 77 8.80 12.33 18.44
CA PRO A 77 8.50 12.79 17.09
C PRO A 77 9.70 12.54 16.16
N GLY A 78 10.95 12.77 16.60
CA GLY A 78 12.14 12.48 15.79
C GLY A 78 12.20 11.03 15.31
N GLU A 79 12.00 10.07 16.22
CA GLU A 79 11.97 8.64 15.88
C GLU A 79 10.83 8.28 14.91
N LEU A 80 9.63 8.85 15.10
CA LEU A 80 8.51 8.59 14.21
C LEU A 80 8.72 9.20 12.81
N PHE A 81 9.32 10.39 12.73
CA PHE A 81 9.67 11.02 11.45
C PHE A 81 10.72 10.19 10.70
N GLU A 82 11.75 9.69 11.38
CA GLU A 82 12.74 8.78 10.78
C GLU A 82 12.09 7.51 10.22
N ASN A 83 11.13 6.92 10.95
CA ASN A 83 10.37 5.77 10.48
C ASN A 83 9.52 6.05 9.22
N MET A 84 9.17 7.33 8.96
CA MET A 84 8.45 7.74 7.76
C MET A 84 9.36 7.96 6.55
N VAL A 85 10.65 8.25 6.73
CA VAL A 85 11.59 8.56 5.63
C VAL A 85 11.67 7.45 4.55
N PRO A 86 11.73 6.15 4.88
CA PRO A 86 11.70 5.11 3.86
C PRO A 86 10.36 5.04 3.10
N LEU A 87 9.25 5.35 3.79
CA LEU A 87 7.90 5.32 3.21
C LEU A 87 7.71 6.47 2.21
N THR A 88 8.16 7.68 2.55
CA THR A 88 8.14 8.83 1.64
C THR A 88 8.98 8.56 0.39
N LYS A 89 10.20 8.04 0.56
CA LYS A 89 11.08 7.67 -0.56
C LYS A 89 10.44 6.62 -1.47
N TYR A 90 9.74 5.64 -0.90
CA TYR A 90 9.01 4.65 -1.69
C TYR A 90 7.89 5.30 -2.51
N VAL A 91 7.05 6.12 -1.89
CA VAL A 91 5.93 6.79 -2.58
C VAL A 91 6.43 7.75 -3.67
N ALA A 92 7.51 8.48 -3.41
CA ALA A 92 8.17 9.35 -4.41
C ALA A 92 8.62 8.56 -5.64
N ARG A 93 9.32 7.44 -5.43
CA ARG A 93 9.77 6.56 -6.52
C ARG A 93 8.59 5.95 -7.28
N LEU A 94 7.57 5.49 -6.56
CA LEU A 94 6.36 4.93 -7.14
C LEU A 94 5.64 5.96 -8.03
N GLY A 95 5.45 7.17 -7.50
CA GLY A 95 4.83 8.29 -8.19
C GLY A 95 5.58 8.72 -9.45
N LYS A 96 6.89 8.94 -9.32
CA LYS A 96 7.75 9.39 -10.43
C LYS A 96 7.85 8.37 -11.57
N ASN A 97 7.98 7.09 -11.24
CA ASN A 97 8.31 6.05 -12.22
C ASN A 97 7.08 5.35 -12.82
N TYR A 98 5.98 5.22 -12.07
CA TYR A 98 4.85 4.38 -12.47
C TYR A 98 3.50 5.10 -12.53
N CYS A 99 3.34 6.24 -11.84
CA CYS A 99 2.08 6.98 -11.87
C CYS A 99 1.98 7.91 -13.08
N SER A 100 0.76 8.07 -13.57
CA SER A 100 0.40 9.04 -14.61
C SER A 100 -0.12 10.36 -14.01
N ASP A 101 -0.60 10.32 -12.77
CA ASP A 101 -1.08 11.51 -12.05
C ASP A 101 0.06 12.53 -11.82
N PRO A 102 -0.06 13.78 -12.29
CA PRO A 102 0.97 14.80 -12.10
C PRO A 102 1.28 15.09 -10.63
N SER A 103 0.29 15.06 -9.75
CA SER A 103 0.50 15.32 -8.32
C SER A 103 1.39 14.26 -7.67
N LEU A 104 1.24 13.00 -8.07
CA LEU A 104 2.09 11.91 -7.58
C LEU A 104 3.51 11.97 -8.13
N LYS A 105 3.69 12.47 -9.36
CA LYS A 105 5.04 12.70 -9.91
C LYS A 105 5.80 13.78 -9.14
N ASP A 106 5.07 14.71 -8.56
CA ASP A 106 5.60 15.82 -7.78
C ASP A 106 5.59 15.56 -6.27
N PHE A 107 5.34 14.31 -5.86
CA PHE A 107 5.21 13.91 -4.45
C PHE A 107 6.43 14.30 -3.61
N GLU A 108 7.63 14.16 -4.16
CA GLU A 108 8.88 14.49 -3.46
C GLU A 108 8.95 15.98 -3.07
N HIS A 109 8.62 16.87 -4.02
CA HIS A 109 8.55 18.31 -3.75
C HIS A 109 7.43 18.64 -2.76
N ALA A 110 6.26 18.01 -2.88
CA ALA A 110 5.17 18.21 -1.93
C ALA A 110 5.56 17.83 -0.49
N VAL A 111 6.31 16.73 -0.30
CA VAL A 111 6.82 16.37 1.03
C VAL A 111 7.83 17.40 1.53
N SER A 112 8.73 17.89 0.67
CA SER A 112 9.66 18.96 1.05
C SER A 112 8.94 20.25 1.44
N ASP A 113 7.91 20.66 0.70
CA ASP A 113 7.09 21.82 1.03
C ASP A 113 6.31 21.63 2.33
N TRP A 114 5.81 20.43 2.59
CA TRP A 114 5.16 20.13 3.85
C TRP A 114 6.13 20.22 5.04
N ILE A 115 7.34 19.65 4.90
CA ILE A 115 8.36 19.69 5.97
C ILE A 115 8.83 21.12 6.23
N ASN A 116 9.15 21.88 5.17
CA ASN A 116 9.78 23.19 5.30
C ASN A 116 8.77 24.31 5.58
N ASN A 117 7.57 24.22 4.99
CA ASN A 117 6.59 25.31 4.97
C ASN A 117 5.24 24.93 5.64
N GLY A 118 5.03 23.65 5.98
CA GLY A 118 3.75 23.17 6.50
C GLY A 118 2.61 23.18 5.47
N VAL A 119 2.94 23.21 4.18
CA VAL A 119 1.96 23.32 3.09
C VAL A 119 1.68 21.95 2.49
N ASP A 120 0.40 21.64 2.31
CA ASP A 120 -0.07 20.50 1.52
C ASP A 120 -0.64 21.00 0.18
N PRO A 121 0.19 21.08 -0.89
CA PRO A 121 -0.21 21.69 -2.15
C PRO A 121 -1.32 20.91 -2.88
N PHE A 122 -1.51 19.64 -2.53
CA PHE A 122 -2.45 18.74 -3.22
C PHE A 122 -3.66 18.34 -2.36
N GLY A 123 -3.76 18.84 -1.13
CA GLY A 123 -4.87 18.54 -0.21
C GLY A 123 -5.00 17.04 0.07
N TRP A 124 -3.87 16.38 0.29
CA TRP A 124 -3.77 14.98 0.62
C TRP A 124 -4.01 14.66 2.09
N GLU A 125 -3.78 15.59 3.01
CA GLU A 125 -4.12 15.45 4.41
C GLU A 125 -5.62 15.16 4.56
N LEU A 126 -5.92 14.16 5.39
CA LEU A 126 -7.29 13.71 5.65
C LEU A 126 -7.67 13.93 7.11
N PRO A 127 -8.94 14.28 7.39
CA PRO A 127 -9.52 14.14 8.72
C PRO A 127 -9.43 12.70 9.24
N TRP A 128 -9.33 12.52 10.56
CA TRP A 128 -9.17 11.23 11.23
C TRP A 128 -10.13 10.15 10.70
N GLU A 129 -11.43 10.42 10.66
CA GLU A 129 -12.44 9.46 10.20
C GLU A 129 -12.25 9.00 8.75
N LYS A 130 -11.77 9.89 7.87
CA LYS A 130 -11.49 9.54 6.47
C LYS A 130 -10.23 8.69 6.39
N MET A 131 -9.21 9.01 7.19
CA MET A 131 -7.98 8.24 7.26
C MET A 131 -8.21 6.84 7.85
N GLU A 132 -9.07 6.71 8.87
CA GLU A 132 -9.46 5.41 9.42
C GLU A 132 -10.08 4.50 8.35
N LYS A 133 -10.96 5.04 7.51
CA LYS A 133 -11.51 4.30 6.36
C LYS A 133 -10.43 3.89 5.36
N LYS A 134 -9.35 4.68 5.20
CA LYS A 134 -8.21 4.33 4.35
C LYS A 134 -7.35 3.25 5.00
N ALA A 135 -7.11 3.33 6.31
CA ALA A 135 -6.39 2.31 7.08
C ALA A 135 -7.10 0.95 6.98
N ASN A 136 -8.41 0.89 7.26
CA ASN A 136 -9.20 -0.34 7.11
C ASN A 136 -9.17 -0.91 5.69
N LYS A 137 -9.12 -0.02 4.67
CA LYS A 137 -8.98 -0.44 3.28
C LYS A 137 -7.59 -1.03 3.01
N MET A 138 -6.53 -0.44 3.56
CA MET A 138 -5.18 -0.95 3.48
C MET A 138 -5.07 -2.31 4.20
N GLU A 139 -5.66 -2.48 5.38
CA GLU A 139 -5.74 -3.76 6.10
C GLU A 139 -6.40 -4.86 5.26
N ARG A 140 -7.53 -4.54 4.61
CA ARG A 140 -8.18 -5.50 3.69
C ARG A 140 -7.25 -5.89 2.54
N PHE A 141 -6.53 -4.94 1.95
CA PHE A 141 -5.57 -5.25 0.88
C PHE A 141 -4.41 -6.10 1.38
N ILE A 142 -3.88 -5.82 2.59
CA ILE A 142 -2.82 -6.61 3.21
C ILE A 142 -3.27 -8.07 3.37
N LEU A 143 -4.48 -8.30 3.90
CA LEU A 143 -5.05 -9.63 4.07
C LEU A 143 -5.22 -10.37 2.73
N ILE A 144 -5.85 -9.74 1.73
CA ILE A 144 -6.09 -10.36 0.42
C ILE A 144 -4.75 -10.67 -0.27
N ASN A 145 -3.76 -9.77 -0.18
CA ASN A 145 -2.44 -10.00 -0.75
C ASN A 145 -1.68 -11.14 -0.05
N ALA A 146 -1.84 -11.32 1.26
CA ALA A 146 -1.26 -12.46 1.98
C ALA A 146 -1.87 -13.78 1.48
N ASN A 147 -3.21 -13.82 1.35
CA ASN A 147 -3.91 -14.98 0.78
C ASN A 147 -3.48 -15.25 -0.67
N LEU A 148 -3.27 -14.20 -1.47
CA LEU A 148 -2.76 -14.33 -2.84
C LEU A 148 -1.36 -14.94 -2.85
N TYR A 149 -0.46 -14.51 -1.96
CA TYR A 149 0.89 -15.06 -1.87
C TYR A 149 0.87 -16.55 -1.54
N ASP A 150 0.12 -16.94 -0.50
CA ASP A 150 -0.03 -18.34 -0.10
C ASP A 150 -0.71 -19.18 -1.18
N GLY A 151 -1.73 -18.61 -1.84
CA GLY A 151 -2.44 -19.24 -2.96
C GLY A 151 -1.53 -19.51 -4.16
N MET A 152 -0.69 -18.53 -4.54
CA MET A 152 0.29 -18.67 -5.62
C MET A 152 1.37 -19.69 -5.28
N LYS A 153 1.86 -19.71 -4.04
CA LYS A 153 2.83 -20.70 -3.58
C LYS A 153 2.26 -22.12 -3.67
N LEU A 154 1.06 -22.33 -3.13
CA LEU A 154 0.41 -23.64 -3.19
C LEU A 154 0.10 -24.07 -4.64
N LEU A 155 -0.31 -23.14 -5.50
CA LEU A 155 -0.50 -23.44 -6.92
C LEU A 155 0.80 -23.92 -7.57
N SER A 156 1.92 -23.23 -7.31
CA SER A 156 3.24 -23.64 -7.82
C SER A 156 3.64 -25.04 -7.35
N ASP A 157 3.39 -25.37 -6.08
CA ASP A 157 3.70 -26.70 -5.52
C ASP A 157 2.84 -27.80 -6.18
N LEU A 158 1.55 -27.50 -6.43
CA LEU A 158 0.64 -28.43 -7.12
C LEU A 158 1.04 -28.61 -8.59
N GLU A 159 1.42 -27.55 -9.29
CA GLU A 159 1.86 -27.61 -10.69
C GLU A 159 3.15 -28.42 -10.84
N HIS A 160 4.11 -28.23 -9.91
CA HIS A 160 5.32 -29.06 -9.87
C HIS A 160 4.97 -30.54 -9.67
N THR A 161 4.12 -30.83 -8.68
CA THR A 161 3.68 -32.20 -8.39
C THR A 161 2.98 -32.84 -9.59
N LEU A 162 2.12 -32.08 -10.30
CA LEU A 162 1.44 -32.56 -11.50
C LEU A 162 2.46 -32.97 -12.58
N ASN A 163 3.50 -32.17 -12.79
CA ASN A 163 4.54 -32.48 -13.78
C ASN A 163 5.28 -33.79 -13.45
N ASP A 164 5.58 -34.04 -12.17
CA ASP A 164 6.27 -35.26 -11.74
C ASP A 164 5.43 -36.52 -11.95
N ILE A 165 4.12 -36.43 -11.68
CA ILE A 165 3.23 -37.61 -11.71
C ILE A 165 2.63 -37.90 -13.09
N THR A 166 2.68 -36.94 -14.03
CA THR A 166 2.05 -37.07 -15.35
C THR A 166 2.60 -38.26 -16.16
N ALA A 167 3.85 -38.65 -15.94
CA ALA A 167 4.48 -39.79 -16.64
C ALA A 167 4.28 -41.14 -15.95
N THR A 168 3.74 -41.18 -14.71
CA THR A 168 3.76 -42.37 -13.85
C THR A 168 2.39 -42.83 -13.34
N LEU A 169 1.38 -41.95 -13.34
CA LEU A 169 0.05 -42.28 -12.80
C LEU A 169 -0.97 -42.71 -13.86
N ASP A 170 -1.94 -43.48 -13.40
CA ASP A 170 -3.13 -43.85 -14.16
C ASP A 170 -3.98 -42.62 -14.53
N GLY A 171 -4.65 -42.68 -15.68
CA GLY A 171 -5.38 -41.56 -16.28
C GLY A 171 -6.51 -41.00 -15.43
N SER A 172 -7.19 -41.84 -14.63
CA SER A 172 -8.27 -41.38 -13.74
C SER A 172 -7.74 -40.53 -12.58
N ILE A 173 -6.67 -40.97 -11.92
CA ILE A 173 -6.06 -40.26 -10.79
C ILE A 173 -5.39 -38.97 -11.29
N LEU A 174 -4.76 -39.04 -12.46
CA LEU A 174 -4.18 -37.87 -13.11
C LEU A 174 -5.24 -36.81 -13.42
N LEU A 175 -6.40 -37.20 -13.94
CA LEU A 175 -7.50 -36.28 -14.25
C LEU A 175 -8.05 -35.58 -13.00
N GLU A 176 -8.23 -36.31 -11.89
CA GLU A 176 -8.64 -35.71 -10.62
C GLU A 176 -7.63 -34.67 -10.13
N PHE A 177 -6.34 -34.97 -10.23
CA PHE A 177 -5.29 -34.04 -9.83
C PHE A 177 -5.22 -32.81 -10.73
N GLN A 178 -5.40 -32.97 -12.05
CA GLN A 178 -5.51 -31.86 -13.00
C GLN A 178 -6.68 -30.93 -12.64
N ASN A 179 -7.86 -31.49 -12.35
CA ASN A 179 -9.01 -30.70 -11.92
C ASN A 179 -8.71 -29.89 -10.64
N LYS A 180 -7.98 -30.47 -9.69
CA LYS A 180 -7.54 -29.77 -8.47
C LYS A 180 -6.62 -28.57 -8.79
N VAL A 181 -5.69 -28.74 -9.73
CA VAL A 181 -4.81 -27.65 -10.19
C VAL A 181 -5.63 -26.53 -10.84
N GLU A 182 -6.56 -26.87 -11.74
CA GLU A 182 -7.43 -25.88 -12.41
C GLU A 182 -8.30 -25.10 -11.44
N LEU A 183 -8.90 -25.77 -10.46
CA LEU A 183 -9.66 -25.08 -9.39
C LEU A 183 -8.77 -24.09 -8.63
N LYS A 184 -7.53 -24.48 -8.32
CA LYS A 184 -6.60 -23.60 -7.61
C LYS A 184 -6.15 -22.41 -8.48
N ARG A 185 -5.96 -22.61 -9.79
CA ARG A 185 -5.69 -21.52 -10.75
C ARG A 185 -6.80 -20.49 -10.73
N LEU A 186 -8.06 -20.92 -10.80
CA LEU A 186 -9.21 -20.03 -10.76
C LEU A 186 -9.29 -19.24 -9.45
N GLU A 187 -9.02 -19.89 -8.31
CA GLU A 187 -8.95 -19.22 -7.01
C GLU A 187 -7.88 -18.11 -6.98
N VAL A 188 -6.67 -18.39 -7.50
CA VAL A 188 -5.58 -17.41 -7.58
C VAL A 188 -5.95 -16.24 -8.49
N GLU A 189 -6.59 -16.48 -9.63
CA GLU A 189 -7.05 -15.40 -10.52
C GLU A 189 -8.11 -14.53 -9.85
N ASN A 190 -9.07 -15.11 -9.12
CA ASN A 190 -10.03 -14.34 -8.33
C ASN A 190 -9.33 -13.49 -7.25
N LEU A 191 -8.33 -14.05 -6.56
CA LEU A 191 -7.53 -13.29 -5.60
C LEU A 191 -6.78 -12.13 -6.26
N LYS A 192 -6.23 -12.30 -7.47
CA LYS A 192 -5.57 -11.20 -8.22
C LYS A 192 -6.53 -10.05 -8.51
N GLU A 193 -7.78 -10.34 -8.90
CA GLU A 193 -8.80 -9.32 -9.16
C GLU A 193 -9.16 -8.49 -7.92
N GLU A 194 -9.22 -9.14 -6.76
CA GLU A 194 -9.56 -8.49 -5.49
C GLU A 194 -8.37 -7.76 -4.83
N SER A 195 -7.15 -8.27 -5.05
CA SER A 195 -5.90 -7.80 -4.45
C SER A 195 -5.40 -6.47 -5.03
N LEU A 196 -4.20 -6.06 -4.59
CA LEU A 196 -3.45 -4.96 -5.20
C LEU A 196 -2.93 -5.28 -6.61
N TRP A 197 -2.84 -6.56 -7.00
CA TRP A 197 -2.27 -6.99 -8.29
C TRP A 197 -2.91 -6.28 -9.48
N ASN A 198 -4.24 -6.18 -9.49
CA ASN A 198 -5.01 -5.51 -10.54
C ASN A 198 -5.40 -4.05 -10.22
N ARG A 199 -4.78 -3.43 -9.21
CA ARG A 199 -4.98 -2.00 -8.93
C ARG A 199 -4.01 -1.17 -9.78
N THR A 200 -4.45 0.02 -10.18
CA THR A 200 -3.59 0.96 -10.92
C THR A 200 -2.58 1.63 -9.99
N TYR A 201 -1.41 1.98 -10.52
CA TYR A 201 -0.41 2.74 -9.76
C TYR A 201 -0.94 4.08 -9.26
N ASP A 202 -1.73 4.82 -10.04
CA ASP A 202 -2.35 6.08 -9.59
C ASP A 202 -3.22 5.86 -8.34
N TYR A 203 -4.03 4.80 -8.35
CA TYR A 203 -4.93 4.49 -7.24
C TYR A 203 -4.15 4.20 -5.95
N VAL A 204 -3.10 3.38 -6.05
CA VAL A 204 -2.23 3.05 -4.92
C VAL A 204 -1.45 4.28 -4.47
N GLY A 205 -0.85 5.02 -5.40
CA GLY A 205 -0.07 6.21 -5.09
C GLY A 205 -0.87 7.26 -4.33
N ILE A 206 -2.10 7.57 -4.76
CA ILE A 206 -2.98 8.51 -4.03
C ILE A 206 -3.30 7.99 -2.62
N LEU A 207 -3.56 6.69 -2.47
CA LEU A 207 -3.86 6.10 -1.17
C LEU A 207 -2.66 6.23 -0.21
N LEU A 208 -1.45 5.94 -0.70
CA LEU A 208 -0.23 6.03 0.09
C LEU A 208 0.14 7.49 0.39
N ALA A 209 0.07 8.38 -0.59
CA ALA A 209 0.40 9.80 -0.43
C ALA A 209 -0.48 10.47 0.65
N ARG A 210 -1.80 10.25 0.57
CA ARG A 210 -2.76 10.72 1.59
C ARG A 210 -2.46 10.16 2.98
N SER A 211 -2.11 8.87 3.05
CA SER A 211 -1.76 8.24 4.32
C SER A 211 -0.50 8.86 4.92
N VAL A 212 0.53 9.09 4.11
CA VAL A 212 1.80 9.69 4.53
C VAL A 212 1.59 11.11 5.07
N PHE A 213 0.92 11.97 4.32
CA PHE A 213 0.67 13.37 4.73
C PHE A 213 -0.17 13.44 6.00
N THR A 214 -1.19 12.57 6.11
CA THR A 214 -2.03 12.52 7.30
C THR A 214 -1.24 12.05 8.51
N ILE A 215 -0.46 10.97 8.39
CA ILE A 215 0.34 10.44 9.51
C ILE A 215 1.35 11.49 9.99
N PHE A 216 2.05 12.18 9.08
CA PHE A 216 2.95 13.26 9.44
C PHE A 216 2.27 14.40 10.22
N SER A 217 1.10 14.84 9.75
CA SER A 217 0.32 15.90 10.39
C SER A 217 -0.16 15.48 11.77
N TRP A 218 -0.55 14.21 11.94
CA TRP A 218 -0.94 13.67 13.25
C TRP A 218 0.24 13.46 14.19
N ILE A 219 1.41 13.02 13.73
CA ILE A 219 2.63 12.97 14.57
C ILE A 219 2.91 14.38 15.11
N LYS A 220 2.92 15.39 14.23
CA LYS A 220 3.12 16.79 14.61
C LYS A 220 2.09 17.27 15.64
N SER A 221 0.82 16.92 15.45
CA SER A 221 -0.26 17.32 16.36
C SER A 221 -0.21 16.61 17.72
N VAL A 222 0.23 15.35 17.78
CA VAL A 222 0.20 14.53 19.00
C VAL A 222 1.47 14.65 19.82
N PHE A 223 2.62 14.73 19.16
CA PHE A 223 3.95 14.69 19.78
C PHE A 223 4.78 15.95 19.55
N GLY A 224 4.33 16.88 18.71
CA GLY A 224 5.08 18.07 18.34
C GLY A 224 6.01 17.85 17.14
N VAL A 225 6.81 18.87 16.83
CA VAL A 225 7.83 18.81 15.77
C VAL A 225 9.14 18.32 16.40
N PRO A 226 9.92 17.46 15.72
CA PRO A 226 11.28 17.11 16.13
C PRO A 226 12.19 18.32 16.34
#